data_AF-A0A1Y1WKF4-F1
#
_entry.id   AF-A0A1Y1WKF4-F1
#
_cell.length_a   1.000
_cell.length_b   1.000
_cell.length_c   1.000
_cell.angle_alpha   90.00
_cell.angle_beta   90.00
_cell.angle_gamma   90.00
#
_symmetry.space_group_name_H-M   'P 1'
#
loop_
_entity.id
_entity.type
_entity.pdbx_description
1 polymer ?
#
loop_
_entity_poly.entity_id
_entity_poly.type
_entity_poly.pdbx_seq_one_letter_code
_entity_poly.pdbx_strand_id
1 'polypeptide(L)'
;AGRVHQSLSSAYPLKLLSPEAVPGTTQLLPAVSYILSYGGGIVHGDQIHVDVHAHPGTALLLLTQGSTKVYRYRPGRPPSYLKNPRNEGKFDIGQTYQTLIVTVHSNALVCLLPDPVTCFESAKYNQRQMVHMQESASLVLLDWMTSGRMSRGERWAFDKYLSVNVVETQGTVIVRDALLLEK
;
A
#
# COMPACT_ATOMS: atom_id res chain seq x y z
N ALA A 1 -23.31 -11.21 -20.08
CA ALA A 1 -22.89 -10.09 -19.20
C ALA A 1 -21.73 -10.58 -18.35
N GLY A 2 -20.55 -9.95 -18.46
CA GLY A 2 -19.34 -10.42 -17.80
C GLY A 2 -19.46 -10.28 -16.29
N ARG A 3 -19.38 -11.39 -15.57
CA ARG A 3 -19.35 -11.41 -14.11
C ARG A 3 -17.91 -11.15 -13.67
N VAL A 4 -17.65 -10.01 -13.05
CA VAL A 4 -16.35 -9.76 -12.42
C VAL A 4 -16.27 -10.68 -11.20
N HIS A 5 -15.34 -11.63 -11.20
CA HIS A 5 -15.09 -12.50 -10.05
C HIS A 5 -13.98 -11.88 -9.20
N GLN A 6 -14.30 -11.56 -7.95
CA GLN A 6 -13.37 -10.93 -7.01
C GLN A 6 -13.34 -11.74 -5.72
N SER A 7 -12.14 -12.01 -5.23
CA SER A 7 -11.91 -12.61 -3.91
C SER A 7 -11.09 -11.62 -3.09
N LEU A 8 -11.60 -11.24 -1.92
CA LEU A 8 -10.96 -10.29 -1.02
C LEU A 8 -10.82 -10.92 0.36
N SER A 9 -9.62 -10.85 0.92
CA SER A 9 -9.36 -11.22 2.31
C SER A 9 -8.51 -10.14 2.95
N SER A 10 -8.74 -9.87 4.23
CA SER A 10 -7.98 -8.85 4.98
C SER A 10 -7.99 -9.18 6.46
N ALA A 11 -6.94 -8.76 7.14
CA ALA A 11 -6.82 -8.81 8.60
C ALA A 11 -6.52 -7.41 9.13
N TYR A 12 -6.84 -7.15 10.40
CA TYR A 12 -6.54 -5.87 11.03
C TYR A 12 -5.03 -5.53 10.90
N PRO A 13 -4.67 -4.27 10.58
CA PRO A 13 -5.54 -3.10 10.43
C PRO A 13 -6.08 -2.87 9.01
N LEU A 14 -5.94 -3.78 8.06
CA LEU A 14 -6.42 -3.60 6.68
C LEU A 14 -7.91 -3.93 6.53
N LYS A 15 -8.55 -3.22 5.59
CA LYS A 15 -9.84 -3.58 4.98
C LYS A 15 -9.73 -3.40 3.47
N LEU A 16 -10.31 -4.33 2.73
CA LEU A 16 -10.50 -4.20 1.28
C LEU A 16 -11.98 -4.00 0.98
N LEU A 17 -12.29 -3.07 0.08
CA LEU A 17 -13.65 -2.84 -0.40
C LEU A 17 -13.66 -2.86 -1.92
N SER A 18 -14.64 -3.53 -2.50
CA SER A 18 -14.88 -3.50 -3.94
C SER A 18 -16.37 -3.33 -4.19
N PRO A 19 -16.80 -2.29 -4.93
CA PRO A 19 -18.19 -2.16 -5.33
C PRO A 19 -18.56 -3.29 -6.32
N GLU A 20 -19.80 -3.76 -6.22
CA GLU A 20 -20.32 -4.74 -7.17
C GLU A 20 -20.45 -4.12 -8.57
N ALA A 21 -20.20 -4.92 -9.59
CA ALA A 21 -20.41 -4.52 -10.97
C ALA A 21 -21.89 -4.20 -11.21
N VAL A 22 -22.18 -3.07 -11.87
CA VAL A 22 -23.55 -2.67 -12.22
C VAL A 22 -24.16 -3.69 -13.19
N PRO A 23 -25.24 -4.40 -12.79
CA PRO A 23 -25.88 -5.38 -13.66
C PRO A 23 -26.43 -4.73 -14.94
N GLY A 24 -26.30 -5.44 -16.07
CA GLY A 24 -26.90 -5.01 -17.35
C GLY A 24 -26.01 -4.16 -18.26
N THR A 25 -24.81 -3.79 -17.81
CA THR A 25 -23.83 -3.10 -18.67
C THR A 25 -23.11 -4.11 -19.57
N THR A 26 -23.08 -3.86 -20.88
CA THR A 26 -22.33 -4.66 -21.87
C THR A 26 -20.89 -4.19 -22.08
N GLN A 27 -20.55 -3.00 -21.54
CA GLN A 27 -19.19 -2.46 -21.56
C GLN A 27 -18.32 -3.13 -20.50
N LEU A 28 -17.06 -3.40 -20.85
CA LEU A 28 -16.02 -3.81 -19.93
C LEU A 28 -15.73 -2.65 -18.97
N LEU A 29 -16.41 -2.64 -17.82
CA LEU A 29 -16.11 -1.69 -16.75
C LEU A 29 -14.90 -2.21 -15.96
N PRO A 30 -13.97 -1.33 -15.54
CA PRO A 30 -12.88 -1.72 -14.69
C PRO A 30 -13.42 -2.20 -13.33
N ALA A 31 -12.82 -3.26 -12.80
CA ALA A 31 -12.94 -3.63 -11.40
C ALA A 31 -12.32 -2.51 -10.56
N VAL A 32 -13.04 -2.02 -9.53
CA VAL A 32 -12.50 -1.01 -8.61
C VAL A 32 -12.26 -1.68 -7.27
N SER A 33 -11.12 -1.44 -6.64
CA SER A 33 -10.87 -1.91 -5.28
C SER A 33 -10.17 -0.83 -4.47
N TYR A 34 -10.60 -0.68 -3.23
CA TYR A 34 -10.06 0.27 -2.27
C TYR A 34 -9.27 -0.48 -1.21
N ILE A 35 -8.05 -0.03 -0.94
CA ILE A 35 -7.24 -0.41 0.22
C ILE A 35 -7.50 0.61 1.33
N LEU A 36 -7.86 0.12 2.51
CA LEU A 36 -8.15 0.96 3.68
C LEU A 36 -7.40 0.46 4.90
N SER A 37 -7.02 1.39 5.78
CA SER A 37 -6.53 1.11 7.12
C SER A 37 -7.58 1.51 8.18
N TYR A 38 -7.98 0.57 9.03
CA TYR A 38 -8.74 0.84 10.24
C TYR A 38 -7.95 1.79 11.17
N GLY A 39 -8.64 2.75 11.80
CA GLY A 39 -7.99 3.71 12.71
C GLY A 39 -7.38 4.95 12.03
N GLY A 40 -7.61 5.12 10.72
CA GLY A 40 -7.27 6.36 10.01
C GLY A 40 -5.78 6.54 9.72
N GLY A 41 -5.01 5.46 9.68
CA GLY A 41 -3.61 5.44 9.26
C GLY A 41 -2.82 4.28 9.85
N ILE A 42 -1.51 4.31 9.62
CA ILE A 42 -0.53 3.30 10.02
C ILE A 42 0.21 3.80 11.27
N VAL A 43 0.34 2.97 12.30
CA VAL A 43 1.01 3.30 13.56
C VAL A 43 2.39 2.62 13.70
N HIS A 44 3.13 3.03 14.73
CA HIS A 44 4.45 2.46 15.02
C HIS A 44 4.37 0.94 15.22
N GLY A 45 5.16 0.21 14.44
CA GLY A 45 5.25 -1.26 14.51
C GLY A 45 4.29 -2.00 13.57
N ASP A 46 3.39 -1.30 12.87
CA ASP A 46 2.53 -1.93 11.87
C ASP A 46 3.36 -2.49 10.71
N GLN A 47 3.01 -3.70 10.31
CA GLN A 47 3.61 -4.44 9.21
C GLN A 47 2.49 -4.88 8.27
N ILE A 48 2.35 -4.17 7.17
CA ILE A 48 1.23 -4.36 6.25
C ILE A 48 1.75 -5.10 5.02
N HIS A 49 1.07 -6.19 4.65
CA HIS A 49 1.34 -6.93 3.43
C HIS A 49 0.06 -7.05 2.61
N VAL A 50 0.11 -6.60 1.36
CA VAL A 50 -1.01 -6.66 0.42
C VAL A 50 -0.53 -7.41 -0.81
N ASP A 51 -1.28 -8.43 -1.20
CA ASP A 51 -1.06 -9.20 -2.43
C ASP A 51 -2.28 -9.03 -3.36
N VAL A 52 -2.02 -8.71 -4.62
CA VAL A 52 -3.03 -8.43 -5.64
C VAL A 52 -2.72 -9.23 -6.89
N HIS A 53 -3.69 -10.00 -7.35
CA HIS A 53 -3.62 -10.72 -8.62
C HIS A 53 -4.66 -10.20 -9.62
N ALA A 54 -4.20 -9.58 -10.70
CA ALA A 54 -5.03 -9.18 -11.83
C ALA A 54 -4.95 -10.24 -12.93
N HIS A 55 -5.97 -11.11 -12.97
CA HIS A 55 -6.07 -12.22 -13.93
C HIS A 55 -6.24 -11.74 -15.39
N PRO A 56 -5.99 -12.60 -16.39
CA PRO A 56 -6.02 -12.22 -17.79
C PRO A 56 -7.29 -11.45 -18.21
N GLY A 57 -7.10 -10.36 -18.96
CA GLY A 57 -8.21 -9.51 -19.45
C GLY A 57 -8.88 -8.63 -18.38
N THR A 58 -8.38 -8.63 -17.14
CA THR A 58 -8.90 -7.75 -16.07
C THR A 58 -8.39 -6.33 -16.27
N ALA A 59 -9.27 -5.34 -16.16
CA ALA A 59 -8.87 -3.96 -15.88
C ALA A 59 -9.18 -3.65 -14.41
N LEU A 60 -8.16 -3.41 -13.59
CA LEU A 60 -8.27 -3.15 -12.15
C LEU A 60 -7.82 -1.72 -11.84
N LEU A 61 -8.69 -0.96 -11.18
CA LEU A 61 -8.38 0.32 -10.56
C LEU A 61 -8.21 0.11 -9.05
N LEU A 62 -6.98 0.21 -8.56
CA LEU A 62 -6.63 0.04 -7.16
C LEU A 62 -6.38 1.41 -6.52
N LEU A 63 -7.24 1.76 -5.55
CA LEU A 63 -7.31 3.06 -4.90
C LEU A 63 -7.11 2.93 -3.40
N THR A 64 -6.93 4.05 -2.72
CA THR A 64 -7.11 4.15 -1.26
C THR A 64 -8.34 5.01 -0.95
N GLN A 65 -8.88 4.88 0.27
CA GLN A 65 -9.95 5.77 0.72
C GLN A 65 -9.38 6.95 1.53
N GLY A 66 -8.63 7.83 0.86
CA GLY A 66 -7.93 8.95 1.48
C GLY A 66 -6.45 8.65 1.73
N SER A 67 -5.72 9.72 2.09
CA SER A 67 -4.27 9.67 2.35
C SER A 67 -3.89 8.62 3.38
N THR A 68 -2.84 7.85 3.11
CA THR A 68 -2.20 6.98 4.09
C THR A 68 -1.44 7.82 5.12
N LYS A 69 -2.05 8.01 6.29
CA LYS A 69 -1.44 8.77 7.39
C LYS A 69 -0.48 7.87 8.16
N VAL A 70 0.77 8.28 8.34
CA VAL A 70 1.73 7.53 9.15
C VAL A 70 2.02 8.28 10.44
N TYR A 71 1.68 7.66 11.56
CA TYR A 71 1.82 8.26 12.89
C TYR A 71 3.26 8.17 13.40
N ARG A 72 3.55 9.00 14.41
CA ARG A 72 4.87 9.13 15.03
C ARG A 72 5.43 7.80 15.52
N TYR A 73 6.74 7.63 15.35
CA TYR A 73 7.53 6.59 15.97
C TYR A 73 7.48 6.71 17.50
N ARG A 74 7.37 5.58 18.22
CA ARG A 74 7.28 5.54 19.69
C ARG A 74 8.25 4.49 20.24
N PRO A 75 9.54 4.82 20.42
CA PRO A 75 10.52 3.87 20.92
C PRO A 75 10.13 3.40 22.33
N GLY A 76 10.39 2.11 22.62
CA GLY A 76 10.23 1.55 23.97
C GLY A 76 8.78 1.28 24.41
N ARG A 77 7.76 1.47 23.56
CA ARG A 77 6.40 0.98 23.83
C ARG A 77 6.13 -0.28 22.99
N PRO A 78 6.03 -1.47 23.61
CA PRO A 78 5.66 -2.66 22.86
C PRO A 78 4.24 -2.48 22.28
N PRO A 79 3.98 -3.00 21.07
CA PRO A 79 2.63 -3.06 20.53
C PRO A 79 1.67 -3.73 21.52
N SER A 80 0.41 -3.31 21.55
CA SER A 80 -0.58 -3.79 22.54
C SER A 80 -0.79 -5.31 22.53
N TYR A 81 -0.52 -5.97 21.40
CA TYR A 81 -0.58 -7.42 21.22
C TYR A 81 0.68 -8.17 21.72
N LEU A 82 1.75 -7.46 22.10
CA LEU A 82 3.01 -8.00 22.62
C LEU A 82 3.22 -7.73 24.13
N LYS A 83 2.13 -7.49 24.89
CA LYS A 83 2.15 -7.29 26.36
C LYS A 83 2.51 -8.56 27.16
N ASN A 84 3.54 -9.31 26.75
CA ASN A 84 4.03 -10.45 27.53
C ASN A 84 5.26 -9.99 28.35
N PRO A 85 5.17 -9.90 29.68
CA PRO A 85 6.18 -9.26 30.54
C PRO A 85 7.52 -10.03 30.65
N ARG A 86 7.70 -11.13 29.92
CA ARG A 86 8.94 -11.94 29.96
C ARG A 86 10.05 -11.47 29.00
N ASN A 87 9.80 -10.45 28.16
CA ASN A 87 10.75 -9.97 27.16
C ASN A 87 11.16 -8.49 27.39
N GLU A 88 11.19 -8.03 28.64
CA GLU A 88 11.76 -6.73 28.99
C GLU A 88 13.30 -6.78 28.83
N GLY A 89 13.80 -6.42 27.65
CA GLY A 89 15.26 -6.25 27.47
C GLY A 89 15.80 -6.27 26.05
N LYS A 90 15.02 -6.68 25.03
CA LYS A 90 15.47 -6.67 23.62
C LYS A 90 14.32 -6.39 22.68
N PHE A 91 14.00 -5.13 22.49
CA PHE A 91 12.99 -4.75 21.50
C PHE A 91 13.50 -3.60 20.64
N ASP A 92 14.28 -3.97 19.63
CA ASP A 92 14.40 -3.23 18.37
C ASP A 92 13.15 -3.53 17.52
N ILE A 93 11.95 -3.44 18.13
CA ILE A 93 10.69 -3.69 17.44
C ILE A 93 10.28 -2.40 16.75
N GLY A 94 10.00 -2.52 15.45
CA GLY A 94 8.92 -1.76 14.86
C GLY A 94 9.36 -0.76 13.81
N GLN A 95 10.10 -1.22 12.80
CA GLN A 95 9.99 -0.54 11.52
C GLN A 95 8.51 -0.63 11.09
N THR A 96 7.88 0.53 10.92
CA THR A 96 6.58 0.59 10.29
C THR A 96 6.81 0.41 8.79
N TYR A 97 6.21 -0.63 8.20
CA TYR A 97 6.35 -0.88 6.78
C TYR A 97 5.07 -1.36 6.11
N GLN A 98 4.98 -1.08 4.82
CA GLN A 98 3.97 -1.62 3.94
C GLN A 98 4.61 -2.22 2.69
N THR A 99 4.24 -3.46 2.38
CA THR A 99 4.63 -4.15 1.16
C THR A 99 3.38 -4.40 0.33
N LEU A 100 3.39 -3.96 -0.93
CA LEU A 100 2.36 -4.25 -1.93
C LEU A 100 3.00 -5.09 -3.04
N ILE A 101 2.50 -6.30 -3.25
CA ILE A 101 2.86 -7.15 -4.38
C ILE A 101 1.67 -7.17 -5.35
N VAL A 102 1.94 -6.90 -6.62
CA VAL A 102 0.92 -6.91 -7.68
C VAL A 102 1.39 -7.83 -8.80
N THR A 103 0.62 -8.89 -9.06
CA THR A 103 0.82 -9.77 -10.20
C THR A 103 -0.16 -9.40 -11.31
N VAL A 104 0.35 -8.96 -12.46
CA VAL A 104 -0.44 -8.56 -13.63
C VAL A 104 -0.26 -9.58 -14.75
N HIS A 105 -1.33 -10.34 -15.03
CA HIS A 105 -1.32 -11.36 -16.07
C HIS A 105 -1.52 -10.77 -17.48
N SER A 106 -1.34 -11.61 -18.51
CA SER A 106 -1.43 -11.23 -19.91
C SER A 106 -2.73 -10.49 -20.23
N ASN A 107 -2.61 -9.39 -20.96
CA ASN A 107 -3.72 -8.52 -21.38
C ASN A 107 -4.52 -7.92 -20.21
N ALA A 108 -4.01 -7.98 -18.98
CA ALA A 108 -4.59 -7.28 -17.84
C ALA A 108 -3.97 -5.88 -17.71
N LEU A 109 -4.75 -4.95 -17.18
CA LEU A 109 -4.37 -3.59 -16.83
C LEU A 109 -4.55 -3.38 -15.34
N VAL A 110 -3.52 -2.88 -14.66
CA VAL A 110 -3.64 -2.36 -13.29
C VAL A 110 -3.34 -0.87 -13.28
N CYS A 111 -4.27 -0.08 -12.75
CA CYS A 111 -4.07 1.32 -12.40
C CYS A 111 -3.95 1.43 -10.87
N LEU A 112 -2.72 1.50 -10.36
CA LEU A 112 -2.40 1.74 -8.96
C LEU A 112 -2.35 3.24 -8.71
N LEU A 113 -3.45 3.81 -8.23
CA LEU A 113 -3.65 5.25 -8.05
C LEU A 113 -4.04 5.59 -6.60
N PRO A 114 -3.15 5.34 -5.62
CA PRO A 114 -3.42 5.68 -4.23
C PRO A 114 -3.40 7.20 -4.01
N ASP A 115 -4.08 7.65 -2.96
CA ASP A 115 -3.87 8.95 -2.34
C ASP A 115 -2.46 9.05 -1.72
N PRO A 116 -1.94 10.26 -1.44
CA PRO A 116 -0.54 10.38 -1.06
C PRO A 116 -0.30 9.87 0.35
N VAL A 117 0.91 9.35 0.59
CA VAL A 117 1.37 9.07 1.94
C VAL A 117 1.63 10.40 2.67
N THR A 118 1.15 10.51 3.91
CA THR A 118 1.35 11.69 4.76
C THR A 118 1.99 11.28 6.08
N CYS A 119 3.31 11.43 6.16
CA CYS A 119 4.08 11.15 7.37
C CYS A 119 3.95 12.30 8.37
N PHE A 120 3.57 11.98 9.61
CA PHE A 120 3.47 12.96 10.69
C PHE A 120 4.84 13.23 11.31
N GLU A 121 4.92 14.24 12.17
CA GLU A 121 6.11 14.50 12.99
C GLU A 121 6.70 13.21 13.60
N SER A 122 8.01 13.05 13.47
CA SER A 122 8.79 11.89 13.94
C SER A 122 8.32 10.53 13.44
N ALA A 123 7.57 10.45 12.32
CA ALA A 123 7.28 9.18 11.68
C ALA A 123 8.55 8.56 11.07
N LYS A 124 8.64 7.23 11.11
CA LYS A 124 9.64 6.43 10.39
C LYS A 124 8.90 5.37 9.59
N TYR A 125 8.95 5.47 8.27
CA TYR A 125 8.14 4.65 7.36
C TYR A 125 8.94 4.08 6.21
N ASN A 126 8.65 2.83 5.85
CA ASN A 126 9.20 2.17 4.68
C ASN A 126 8.07 1.56 3.85
N GLN A 127 8.03 1.86 2.56
CA GLN A 127 7.10 1.27 1.61
C GLN A 127 7.88 0.53 0.53
N ARG A 128 7.36 -0.62 0.13
CA ARG A 128 7.84 -1.34 -1.05
C ARG A 128 6.66 -1.76 -1.91
N GLN A 129 6.68 -1.39 -3.17
CA GLN A 129 5.75 -1.87 -4.18
C GLN A 129 6.52 -2.73 -5.18
N MET A 130 6.06 -3.96 -5.41
CA MET A 130 6.65 -4.90 -6.35
C MET A 130 5.60 -5.35 -7.33
N VAL A 131 5.81 -5.08 -8.61
CA VAL A 131 4.86 -5.44 -9.67
C VAL A 131 5.52 -6.47 -10.58
N HIS A 132 4.91 -7.65 -10.68
CA HIS A 132 5.30 -8.70 -11.60
C HIS A 132 4.34 -8.71 -12.78
N MET A 133 4.85 -8.48 -13.99
CA MET A 133 4.05 -8.32 -15.21
C MET A 133 4.37 -9.40 -16.24
N GLN A 134 3.34 -9.96 -16.87
CA GLN A 134 3.50 -10.68 -18.14
C GLN A 134 3.70 -9.69 -19.29
N GLU A 135 4.24 -10.17 -20.41
CA GLU A 135 4.70 -9.32 -21.53
C GLU A 135 3.61 -8.42 -22.12
N SER A 136 2.37 -8.91 -22.20
CA SER A 136 1.23 -8.14 -22.72
C SER A 136 0.42 -7.42 -21.63
N ALA A 137 0.91 -7.37 -20.40
CA ALA A 137 0.27 -6.64 -19.31
C ALA A 137 0.52 -5.13 -19.40
N SER A 138 -0.36 -4.34 -18.78
CA SER A 138 -0.23 -2.89 -18.69
C SER A 138 -0.30 -2.42 -17.24
N LEU A 139 0.47 -1.38 -16.91
CA LEU A 139 0.54 -0.81 -15.58
C LEU A 139 0.51 0.72 -15.66
N VAL A 140 -0.34 1.33 -14.83
CA VAL A 140 -0.24 2.74 -14.44
C VAL A 140 0.06 2.75 -12.94
N LEU A 141 1.19 3.34 -12.55
CA LEU A 141 1.64 3.41 -11.16
C LEU A 141 1.83 4.86 -10.74
N LEU A 142 1.15 5.26 -9.67
CA LEU A 142 1.35 6.52 -8.98
C LEU A 142 1.87 6.24 -7.58
N ASP A 143 3.05 6.78 -7.27
CA ASP A 143 3.60 6.80 -5.92
C ASP A 143 3.99 8.24 -5.56
N TRP A 144 3.39 8.75 -4.49
CA TRP A 144 3.53 10.15 -4.11
C TRP A 144 3.26 10.34 -2.62
N MET A 145 3.80 11.43 -2.08
CA MET A 145 3.70 11.78 -0.68
C MET A 145 3.49 13.28 -0.50
N THR A 146 3.05 13.69 0.68
CA THR A 146 3.02 15.09 1.10
C THR A 146 4.16 15.39 2.06
N SER A 147 4.54 16.66 2.20
CA SER A 147 5.59 17.07 3.15
C SER A 147 5.21 16.87 4.63
N GLY A 148 4.07 16.24 4.93
CA GLY A 148 3.52 16.07 6.27
C GLY A 148 2.19 16.79 6.45
N ARG A 149 1.74 16.95 7.70
CA ARG A 149 0.48 17.63 8.02
C ARG A 149 0.62 19.14 7.91
N MET A 150 0.60 19.65 6.68
CA MET A 150 0.77 21.07 6.39
C MET A 150 -0.24 21.96 7.13
N SER A 151 -1.49 21.51 7.29
CA SER A 151 -2.53 22.22 8.04
C SER A 151 -2.25 22.35 9.55
N ARG A 152 -1.31 21.56 10.08
CA ARG A 152 -0.83 21.62 11.47
C ARG A 152 0.57 22.22 11.60
N GLY A 153 1.12 22.77 10.52
CA GLY A 153 2.49 23.31 10.49
C GLY A 153 3.60 22.27 10.40
N GLU A 154 3.26 20.98 10.31
CA GLU A 154 4.25 19.90 10.15
C GLU A 154 4.71 19.84 8.69
N ARG A 155 5.94 20.29 8.43
CA ARG A 155 6.58 20.27 7.11
C ARG A 155 7.94 19.64 7.22
N TRP A 156 8.15 18.53 6.51
CA TRP A 156 9.34 17.69 6.58
C TRP A 156 9.68 17.33 8.04
N ALA A 157 8.64 17.12 8.86
CA ALA A 157 8.76 16.93 10.30
C ALA A 157 8.96 15.45 10.70
N PHE A 158 8.77 14.51 9.77
CA PHE A 158 9.05 13.09 9.96
C PHE A 158 10.57 12.84 10.05
N ASP A 159 10.95 11.68 10.57
CA ASP A 159 12.36 11.30 10.70
C ASP A 159 12.84 10.52 9.46
N LYS A 160 11.97 9.67 8.89
CA LYS A 160 12.29 8.88 7.70
C LYS A 160 11.07 8.53 6.85
N TYR A 161 11.21 8.65 5.54
CA TYR A 161 10.34 8.07 4.52
C TYR A 161 11.19 7.39 3.46
N LEU A 162 11.00 6.08 3.30
CA LEU A 162 11.58 5.30 2.20
C LEU A 162 10.44 4.73 1.36
N SER A 163 10.42 4.99 0.05
CA SER A 163 9.57 4.27 -0.89
C SER A 163 10.44 3.60 -1.96
N VAL A 164 10.13 2.35 -2.28
CA VAL A 164 10.82 1.59 -3.31
C VAL A 164 9.79 0.94 -4.23
N ASN A 165 9.84 1.27 -5.51
CA ASN A 165 8.99 0.69 -6.54
C ASN A 165 9.85 -0.18 -7.46
N VAL A 166 9.46 -1.43 -7.67
CA VAL A 166 10.14 -2.38 -8.56
C VAL A 166 9.10 -2.97 -9.50
N VAL A 167 9.34 -2.86 -10.81
CA VAL A 167 8.52 -3.48 -11.84
C VAL A 167 9.37 -4.48 -12.60
N GLU A 168 8.90 -5.71 -12.68
CA GLU A 168 9.56 -6.82 -13.33
C GLU A 168 8.68 -7.38 -14.45
N THR A 169 9.30 -7.76 -15.56
CA THR A 169 8.67 -8.59 -16.59
C THR A 169 9.58 -9.75 -16.95
N GLN A 170 9.01 -10.96 -17.07
CA GLN A 170 9.76 -12.20 -17.35
C GLN A 170 11.02 -12.40 -16.47
N GLY A 171 10.90 -12.08 -15.17
CA GLY A 171 12.01 -12.20 -14.22
C GLY A 171 13.11 -11.14 -14.36
N THR A 172 12.92 -10.15 -15.23
CA THR A 172 13.84 -9.02 -15.44
C THR A 172 13.24 -7.73 -14.90
N VAL A 173 14.00 -7.00 -14.08
CA VAL A 173 13.59 -5.67 -13.60
C VAL A 173 13.65 -4.67 -14.75
N ILE A 174 12.51 -4.07 -15.08
CA ILE A 174 12.39 -3.04 -16.14
C ILE A 174 12.28 -1.63 -15.57
N VAL A 175 11.79 -1.48 -14.35
CA VAL A 175 11.75 -0.21 -13.62
C VAL A 175 12.17 -0.45 -12.18
N ARG A 176 13.04 0.41 -11.67
CA ARG A 176 13.34 0.50 -10.24
C ARG A 176 13.44 1.96 -9.84
N ASP A 177 12.64 2.33 -8.86
CA ASP A 177 12.65 3.66 -8.25
C ASP A 177 12.83 3.50 -6.74
N ALA A 178 13.56 4.44 -6.14
CA ALA A 178 13.83 4.48 -4.71
C ALA A 178 13.95 5.93 -4.24
N LEU A 179 13.01 6.35 -3.40
CA LEU A 179 13.00 7.65 -2.77
C LEU A 179 13.27 7.50 -1.27
N LEU A 180 14.40 8.03 -0.80
CA LEU A 180 14.73 8.13 0.61
C LEU A 180 14.76 9.60 1.04
N LEU A 181 13.97 9.93 2.05
CA LEU A 181 13.98 11.21 2.75
C LEU A 181 14.26 10.92 4.23
N GLU A 182 15.37 11.44 4.73
CA GLU A 182 15.83 11.24 6.11
C GLU A 182 16.49 12.54 6.60
N LYS A 183 16.39 12.82 7.89
CA LYS A 183 16.99 14.00 8.55
C LYS A 183 18.40 13.73 9.05
#